data_AF-A0A0F9E645-F1
#
_entry.id   AF-A0A0F9E645-F1
#
_cell.length_a   1.000
_cell.length_b   1.000
_cell.length_c   1.000
_cell.angle_alpha   90.00
_cell.angle_beta   90.00
_cell.angle_gamma   90.00
#
_symmetry.space_group_name_H-M   'P 1'
#
loop_
_entity.id
_entity.type
_entity.pdbx_description
1 polymer ?
#
loop_
_entity_poly.entity_id
_entity_poly.type
_entity_poly.pdbx_seq_one_letter_code
_entity_poly.pdbx_strand_id
1 'polypeptide(L)' 'MVDPLGSLIHLAQQRGIIEVTGSWFKIPGVEKKLHGLPAVEEVIRENDELKDLLISGIKGEGEEEEE' A
#
# COMPACT_ATOMS: atom_id res chain seq x y z
N MET A 1 -3.29 10.36 17.44
CA MET A 1 -2.33 9.27 17.25
C MET A 1 -2.34 9.00 15.75
N VAL A 2 -1.22 9.16 15.04
CA VAL A 2 -1.19 8.93 13.59
C VAL A 2 -1.24 7.42 13.38
N ASP A 3 -2.29 6.93 12.72
CA ASP A 3 -2.39 5.51 12.36
C ASP A 3 -1.23 5.14 11.41
N PRO A 4 -0.31 4.26 11.82
CA PRO A 4 0.87 3.92 11.02
C PRO A 4 0.48 3.24 9.69
N LEU A 5 -0.69 2.59 9.63
CA LEU A 5 -1.26 2.01 8.42
C LEU A 5 -1.78 3.06 7.44
N GLY A 6 -2.51 4.07 7.92
CA GLY A 6 -2.97 5.18 7.08
C GLY A 6 -1.81 5.91 6.39
N SER A 7 -0.73 6.15 7.13
CA SER A 7 0.50 6.72 6.56
C SER A 7 1.16 5.81 5.53
N LEU A 8 1.21 4.49 5.77
CA LEU A 8 1.75 3.52 4.81
C LEU A 8 0.96 3.53 3.49
N ILE A 9 -0.37 3.49 3.58
CA ILE A 9 -1.26 3.51 2.41
C ILE A 9 -1.06 4.81 1.63
N HIS A 10 -0.96 5.94 2.32
CA HIS A 10 -0.72 7.22 1.69
C HIS A 10 0.63 7.27 0.95
N LEU A 11 1.69 6.75 1.58
CA LEU A 11 3.01 6.65 0.95
C LEU A 11 3.00 5.71 -0.26
N ALA A 12 2.34 4.55 -0.15
CA ALA A 12 2.19 3.61 -1.25
C ALA A 12 1.39 4.20 -2.42
N GLN A 13 0.37 5.01 -2.12
CA GLN A 13 -0.37 5.78 -3.13
C GLN A 13 0.54 6.81 -3.82
N GLN A 14 1.32 7.58 -3.06
CA GLN A 14 2.24 8.58 -3.62
C GLN A 14 3.30 7.95 -4.53
N ARG A 15 3.74 6.73 -4.22
CA ARG A 15 4.68 5.93 -5.02
C ARG A 15 4.02 5.22 -6.21
N GLY A 16 2.70 5.32 -6.37
CA GLY A 16 1.96 4.63 -7.45
C GLY A 16 1.87 3.11 -7.27
N ILE A 17 2.22 2.58 -6.10
CA ILE A 17 2.09 1.16 -5.77
C ILE A 17 0.61 0.81 -5.58
N ILE A 18 -0.14 1.68 -4.89
CA ILE A 18 -1.59 1.56 -4.76
C ILE A 18 -2.25 2.55 -5.72
N GLU A 19 -3.07 2.04 -6.64
CA GLU A 19 -3.86 2.88 -7.53
C GLU A 19 -5.18 3.26 -6.86
N VAL A 20 -5.52 4.55 -6.90
CA VAL A 20 -6.78 5.08 -6.36
C VAL A 20 -7.64 5.62 -7.49
N THR A 21 -8.87 5.10 -7.61
CA THR A 21 -9.87 5.55 -8.59
C THR A 21 -11.14 5.95 -7.85
N GLY A 22 -11.28 7.25 -7.57
CA GLY A 22 -12.39 7.76 -6.76
C GLY A 22 -12.32 7.20 -5.34
N SER A 23 -13.35 6.45 -4.92
CA SER A 23 -13.40 5.78 -3.62
C SER A 23 -12.84 4.36 -3.62
N TRP A 24 -12.30 3.90 -4.75
CA TRP A 24 -11.80 2.54 -4.94
C TRP A 24 -10.27 2.50 -4.93
N PHE A 25 -9.73 1.52 -4.22
CA PHE A 25 -8.31 1.25 -4.10
C PHE A 25 -8.00 -0.08 -4.76
N LYS A 26 -6.95 -0.10 -5.58
CA LYS A 26 -6.43 -1.31 -6.21
C LYS A 26 -5.03 -1.54 -5.68
N ILE A 27 -4.84 -2.68 -5.04
CA ILE A 27 -3.62 -3.06 -4.36
C ILE A 27 -2.97 -4.21 -5.14
N PRO A 28 -1.66 -4.18 -5.41
CA PRO A 28 -0.97 -5.28 -6.06
C PRO A 28 -1.07 -6.54 -5.18
N GLY A 29 -1.43 -7.67 -5.79
CA GLY A 29 -1.68 -8.92 -5.07
C GLY A 29 -3.10 -9.09 -4.52
N VAL A 30 -3.95 -8.06 -4.60
CA VAL A 30 -5.38 -8.16 -4.28
C VAL A 30 -6.19 -8.04 -5.57
N GLU A 31 -6.81 -9.14 -6.00
CA GLU A 31 -7.64 -9.16 -7.22
C GLU A 31 -8.89 -8.27 -7.11
N LYS A 32 -9.37 -8.02 -5.89
CA LYS A 32 -10.56 -7.20 -5.63
C LYS A 32 -10.20 -5.73 -5.39
N LYS A 33 -11.00 -4.84 -5.97
CA LYS A 33 -10.96 -3.41 -5.61
C LYS A 33 -11.59 -3.23 -4.22
N LEU A 34 -10.88 -2.53 -3.34
CA LEU A 34 -11.36 -2.22 -1.99
C LEU A 34 -12.01 -0.85 -1.98
N HIS A 35 -13.12 -0.71 -1.27
CA HIS A 35 -13.86 0.54 -1.18
C HIS A 35 -13.55 1.26 0.14
N GLY A 36 -12.93 2.43 0.03
CA GLY A 36 -12.56 3.25 1.18
C GLY A 36 -11.29 2.78 1.90
N LEU A 37 -10.66 3.74 2.58
CA LEU A 37 -9.47 3.53 3.40
C LEU A 37 -9.62 2.41 4.46
N PRO A 38 -10.73 2.29 5.22
CA PRO A 38 -10.81 1.29 6.29
C PRO A 38 -10.79 -0.15 5.78
N ALA A 39 -11.35 -0.41 4.59
CA ALA A 39 -11.29 -1.75 3.98
C ALA A 39 -9.86 -2.10 3.56
N VAL A 40 -9.10 -1.12 3.08
CA VAL A 40 -7.67 -1.28 2.75
C VAL A 40 -6.84 -1.54 4.00
N GLU A 41 -7.09 -0.77 5.07
CA GLU A 41 -6.40 -0.94 6.34
C GLU A 41 -6.64 -2.32 6.95
N GLU A 42 -7.88 -2.83 6.87
CA GLU A 42 -8.23 -4.17 7.35
C GLU A 42 -7.48 -5.25 6.57
N VAL A 43 -7.50 -5.19 5.24
CA VAL A 43 -6.79 -6.17 4.39
C VAL A 43 -5.29 -6.16 4.62
N ILE A 44 -4.66 -4.99 4.75
CA ILE A 44 -3.22 -4.89 5.03
C ILE A 44 -2.90 -5.36 6.46
N ARG A 45 -3.84 -5.18 7.40
CA ARG A 45 -3.67 -5.65 8.78
C ARG A 45 -3.80 -7.17 8.90
N GLU A 46 -4.69 -7.79 8.12
CA GLU A 46 -4.89 -9.24 8.12
C GLU A 46 -3.89 -9.98 7.23
N ASN A 47 -3.17 -9.27 6.36
CA ASN A 47 -2.20 -9.84 5.43
C ASN A 47 -0.82 -9.18 5.59
N ASP A 48 0.01 -9.77 6.45
CA ASP A 48 1.37 -9.32 6.70
C ASP A 48 2.26 -9.37 5.44
N GLU A 49 2.00 -10.27 4.49
CA GLU A 49 2.76 -10.34 3.23
C GLU A 49 2.50 -9.11 2.35
N LEU A 50 1.23 -8.68 2.26
CA LEU A 50 0.87 -7.44 1.57
C LEU A 50 1.52 -6.22 2.22
N LYS A 51 1.52 -6.19 3.55
CA LYS A 51 2.15 -5.11 4.30
C LYS A 51 3.66 -5.05 4.03
N ASP A 52 4.34 -6.19 4.02
CA ASP A 52 5.77 -6.27 3.72
C ASP A 52 6.07 -5.86 2.28
N LEU A 53 5.24 -6.28 1.32
CA LEU A 53 5.34 -5.87 -0.09
C LEU A 53 5.19 -4.36 -0.25
N LEU A 54 4.23 -3.74 0.44
CA LEU A 54 4.05 -2.29 0.42
C LEU A 54 5.25 -1.57 1.05
N ILE A 55 5.75 -2.05 2.19
CA ILE A 55 6.93 -1.47 2.84
C ILE A 55 8.16 -1.61 1.94
N SER A 56 8.36 -2.78 1.34
CA SER A 56 9.46 -3.08 0.44
C SER A 56 9.39 -2.22 -0.83
N GLY A 57 8.21 -2.09 -1.44
CA GLY A 57 8.00 -1.20 -2.58
C GLY A 57 8.23 0.28 -2.25
N ILE A 58 7.86 0.73 -1.04
CA ILE A 58 8.14 2.10 -0.58
C ILE A 58 9.64 2.33 -0.33
N LYS A 59 10.35 1.31 0.19
CA LYS A 59 11.79 1.38 0.49
C LYS A 59 12.69 1.16 -0.73
N GLY A 60 12.23 0.34 -1.69
CA GLY A 60 12.99 -0.13 -2.84
C GLY A 60 13.28 0.92 -3.90
N GLU A 61 12.55 2.04 -3.93
CA GLU A 61 12.94 3.24 -4.69
C GLU A 61 14.00 4.07 -3.94
N GLY A 62 15.08 3.41 -3.55
CA GLY A 62 16.23 3.97 -2.85
C GLY A 62 17.52 3.14 -3.00
N GLU A 63 17.45 1.98 -3.64
CA GLU A 63 18.62 1.20 -4.05
C GLU A 63 18.44 0.86 -5.54
N GLU A 64 18.62 1.87 -6.40
CA GLU A 64 19.26 1.59 -7.68
C GLU A 64 20.61 0.97 -7.34
N GLU A 65 20.75 -0.33 -7.64
CA GLU A 65 22.04 -1.00 -7.76
C GLU A 65 22.89 -0.19 -8.76
N GLU A 66 23.74 0.72 -8.27
CA GLU A 66 24.90 1.17 -9.04
C GLU A 66 25.98 0.08 -8.88
N GLU A 67 26.09 -0.75 -9.94
CA GLU A 67 27.21 -1.67 -10.22
C GLU A 67 28.59 -0.98 -10.14
#